data_AF-A0A530GH82-F1
#
_entry.id   AF-A0A530GH82-F1
#
_cell.length_a   1.000
_cell.length_b   1.000
_cell.length_c   1.000
_cell.angle_alpha   90.00
_cell.angle_beta   90.00
_cell.angle_gamma   90.00
#
_symmetry.space_group_name_H-M   'P 1'
#
loop_
_entity.id
_entity.type
_entity.pdbx_description
1 polymer ?
#
loop_
_entity_poly.entity_id
_entity_poly.type
_entity_poly.pdbx_seq_one_letter_code
_entity_poly.pdbx_strand_id
1 'polypeptide(L)' 'ALIASIKDKLLPLGDDIGFICGHGPGSRFGDERRTNPFLT' A
#
# COMPACT_ATOMS: atom_id res chain seq x y z
N ALA A 1 13.50 6.24 -2.79
CA ALA A 1 12.49 7.03 -3.53
C ALA A 1 11.11 6.36 -3.53
N LEU A 2 10.98 5.10 -3.99
CA LEU A 2 9.67 4.43 -4.07
C LEU A 2 9.05 4.12 -2.69
N ILE A 3 9.75 3.35 -1.84
CA ILE A 3 9.20 2.95 -0.53
C ILE A 3 8.84 4.16 0.34
N ALA A 4 9.68 5.19 0.37
CA ALA A 4 9.38 6.45 1.06
C ALA A 4 8.09 7.09 0.52
N SER A 5 7.91 7.16 -0.81
CA SER A 5 6.68 7.71 -1.39
C SER A 5 5.44 6.90 -1.02
N ILE A 6 5.55 5.58 -0.92
CA ILE A 6 4.44 4.71 -0.47
C ILE A 6 4.11 5.01 1.01
N LYS A 7 5.13 5.05 1.88
CA LYS A 7 4.97 5.31 3.33
C LYS A 7 4.45 6.73 3.62
N ASP A 8 4.87 7.73 2.86
CA ASP A 8 4.58 9.13 3.15
C ASP A 8 3.35 9.67 2.42
N LYS A 9 2.96 9.07 1.28
CA LYS A 9 1.87 9.58 0.44
C LYS A 9 0.67 8.66 0.34
N LEU A 10 0.86 7.34 0.41
CA LEU A 10 -0.22 6.37 0.23
C LEU A 10 -0.74 5.86 1.56
N LEU A 11 0.12 5.28 2.40
CA LEU A 11 -0.29 4.70 3.68
C LEU A 11 -1.01 5.68 4.64
N PRO A 12 -0.73 7.01 4.64
CA PRO A 12 -1.48 7.94 5.49
C PRO A 12 -2.92 8.19 5.04
N LEU A 13 -3.31 7.78 3.82
CA LEU A 13 -4.67 7.98 3.30
C LEU A 13 -5.72 7.11 4.00
N GLY A 14 -5.30 6.09 4.74
CA GLY A 14 -6.15 5.24 5.56
C GLY A 14 -6.16 3.78 5.12
N ASP A 15 -6.35 2.89 6.09
CA ASP A 15 -6.26 1.44 5.88
C ASP A 15 -7.42 0.87 5.03
N ASP A 16 -8.57 1.53 5.01
CA ASP A 16 -9.76 1.11 4.26
C ASP A 16 -9.71 1.48 2.77
N ILE A 17 -8.70 2.24 2.33
CA ILE A 17 -8.54 2.62 0.93
C ILE A 17 -8.16 1.39 0.10
N GLY A 18 -9.04 1.05 -0.83
CA GLY A 18 -8.77 0.08 -1.89
C GLY A 18 -8.01 0.70 -3.05
N PHE A 19 -7.16 -0.09 -3.71
CA PHE A 19 -6.46 0.31 -4.92
C PHE A 19 -6.47 -0.81 -5.97
N ILE A 20 -6.37 -0.42 -7.23
CA ILE A 20 -6.25 -1.33 -8.37
C ILE A 20 -4.78 -1.34 -8.81
N CYS A 21 -4.20 -2.54 -8.90
CA CYS A 21 -2.83 -2.71 -9.38
C CYS A 21 -2.76 -2.57 -10.90
N GLY A 22 -1.64 -2.06 -11.42
CA GLY A 22 -1.37 -2.11 -12.86
C GLY A 22 -1.26 -3.55 -13.39
N HIS A 23 -0.80 -4.48 -12.54
CA HIS A 23 -0.75 -5.91 -12.81
C HIS A 23 -1.15 -6.71 -11.58
N GLY A 24 -1.90 -7.80 -11.77
CA GLY A 24 -2.38 -8.65 -10.68
C GLY A 24 -3.62 -8.10 -9.97
N PRO A 25 -4.03 -8.73 -8.85
CA PRO A 25 -5.21 -8.32 -8.10
C PRO A 25 -4.99 -6.99 -7.37
N GLY A 26 -6.05 -6.20 -7.21
CA GLY A 26 -6.06 -5.06 -6.30
C GLY A 26 -6.04 -5.49 -4.82
N SER A 27 -5.85 -4.52 -3.92
CA SER A 27 -5.74 -4.75 -2.47
C SER A 27 -6.20 -3.50 -1.70
N ARG A 28 -6.07 -3.50 -0.36
CA ARG A 28 -6.26 -2.33 0.49
C ARG A 28 -4.95 -1.94 1.17
N PHE A 29 -4.77 -0.66 1.48
CA PHE A 29 -3.55 -0.19 2.14
C PHE A 29 -3.32 -0.84 3.50
N GLY A 30 -4.37 -1.13 4.26
CA GLY A 30 -4.25 -1.83 5.53
C GLY A 30 -3.72 -3.25 5.38
N ASP A 31 -4.13 -3.97 4.33
CA ASP A 31 -3.67 -5.34 4.07
C ASP A 31 -2.19 -5.35 3.69
N GLU A 32 -1.79 -4.46 2.77
CA GLU A 32 -0.38 -4.30 2.39
C GLU A 32 0.48 -3.87 3.58
N ARG A 33 0.03 -2.93 4.42
CA ARG A 33 0.78 -2.49 5.62
C ARG A 33 1.11 -3.65 6.55
N ARG A 34 0.19 -4.62 6.70
CA ARG A 34 0.34 -5.76 7.62
C ARG A 34 1.13 -6.92 7.03
N THR A 35 1.07 -7.09 5.71
CA THR A 35 1.50 -8.36 5.07
C THR A 35 2.59 -8.19 4.01
N ASN A 36 2.79 -7.00 3.46
CA ASN A 36 3.74 -6.78 2.37
C ASN A 36 5.18 -6.80 2.90
N PRO A 37 6.03 -7.74 2.46
CA PRO A 37 7.38 -7.92 3.01
C PRO A 37 8.32 -6.75 2.68
N PHE A 38 7.97 -5.91 1.70
CA PHE A 38 8.73 -4.72 1.32
C PHE A 38 8.39 -3.48 2.17
N LEU A 39 7.35 -3.54 3.01
CA LEU A 39 6.90 -2.43 3.85
C LEU A 39 7.38 -2.52 5.31
N THR A 40 8.00 -3.64 5.69
CA THR A 40 8.66 -3.84 6.98
C THR A 40 9.69 -2.74 7.31
#